data_AF-A0A1T1C8W2-F1
#
_entry.id   AF-A0A1T1C8W2-F1
#
_cell.length_a   1.000
_cell.length_b   1.000
_cell.length_c   1.000
_cell.angle_alpha   90.00
_cell.angle_beta   90.00
_cell.angle_gamma   90.00
#
_symmetry.space_group_name_H-M   'P 1'
#
loop_
_entity.id
_entity.type
_entity.pdbx_description
1 polymer ?
#
loop_
_entity_poly.entity_id
_entity_poly.type
_entity_poly.pdbx_seq_one_letter_code
_entity_poly.pdbx_strand_id
1 'polypeptide(L)'
;MLYLARPSPTSGTLCAIKTKQRMEITKNQNDAVNDIVEMVVDVIGNGSRELDTTEAISSTARLAGSFLFRSFDFNIADAKPGTVMLSEEANIKGPQLVNITHAVLQNFGIQIDNDKMSNGSQKHAGSNFVDVIGKIQNPALTIMKMRELSFEQMAQSTAIVTAFIIQQSGNIAPEEGFGIAIYHYIEGSKTFPQN
;
A
#
# COMPACT_ATOMS: atom_id res chain seq x y z
N MET A 1 -9.81 6.04 -15.38
CA MET A 1 -10.42 6.50 -14.12
C MET A 1 -10.96 5.27 -13.42
N LEU A 2 -10.67 5.14 -12.13
CA LEU A 2 -11.10 4.05 -11.24
C LEU A 2 -12.28 4.54 -10.41
N TYR A 3 -13.29 3.69 -10.18
CA TYR A 3 -14.29 3.91 -9.13
C TYR A 3 -13.96 3.05 -7.91
N LEU A 4 -13.56 3.66 -6.80
CA LEU A 4 -13.17 2.94 -5.59
C LEU A 4 -14.37 2.60 -4.71
N ALA A 5 -14.85 1.36 -4.82
CA ALA A 5 -15.94 0.84 -4.01
C ALA A 5 -15.58 0.74 -2.52
N ARG A 6 -16.60 0.70 -1.65
CA ARG A 6 -16.40 0.33 -0.24
C ARG A 6 -16.09 -1.17 -0.14
N PRO A 7 -15.13 -1.60 0.70
CA PRO A 7 -14.95 -3.02 0.93
C PRO A 7 -16.17 -3.58 1.67
N SER A 8 -16.63 -4.79 1.30
CA SER A 8 -17.85 -5.35 1.89
C SER A 8 -17.62 -5.78 3.35
N PRO A 9 -18.49 -5.40 4.30
CA PRO A 9 -18.36 -5.79 5.71
C PRO A 9 -18.52 -7.30 5.96
N THR A 10 -19.07 -8.04 5.00
CA THR A 10 -19.28 -9.49 5.04
C THR A 10 -18.12 -10.31 4.47
N SER A 11 -17.06 -9.67 3.95
CA SER A 11 -15.87 -10.41 3.54
C SER A 11 -15.01 -10.74 4.76
N GLY A 12 -15.45 -11.73 5.53
CA GLY A 12 -14.58 -12.52 6.41
C GLY A 12 -13.44 -13.22 5.66
N THR A 13 -13.28 -12.98 4.37
CA THR A 13 -12.35 -13.64 3.45
C THR A 13 -10.92 -13.11 3.54
N LEU A 14 -10.69 -11.91 4.09
CA LEU A 14 -9.30 -11.45 4.39
C LEU A 14 -8.70 -12.12 5.63
N CYS A 15 -9.54 -12.74 6.48
CA CYS A 15 -9.12 -13.40 7.73
C CYS A 15 -8.27 -14.67 7.50
N ALA A 16 -8.11 -15.12 6.24
CA ALA A 16 -7.42 -16.36 5.91
C ALA A 16 -6.47 -16.25 4.71
N ILE A 17 -5.67 -15.17 4.61
CA ILE A 17 -4.53 -15.15 3.70
C ILE A 17 -3.49 -16.16 4.22
N LYS A 18 -3.60 -17.42 3.79
CA LYS A 18 -2.66 -18.50 4.14
C LYS A 18 -1.48 -18.48 3.17
N THR A 19 -0.54 -17.56 3.37
CA THR A 19 0.78 -17.64 2.72
C THR A 19 1.63 -18.74 3.36
N LYS A 20 2.60 -19.28 2.61
CA LYS A 20 3.52 -20.36 3.05
C LYS A 20 4.36 -19.98 4.29
N GLN A 21 4.39 -18.69 4.65
CA GLN A 21 4.71 -18.15 5.97
C GLN A 21 3.42 -17.58 6.57
N ARG A 22 2.92 -18.20 7.65
CA ARG A 22 1.62 -17.90 8.29
C ARG A 22 1.55 -16.41 8.72
N MET A 23 0.92 -15.56 7.92
CA MET A 23 0.52 -14.21 8.35
C MET A 23 -0.96 -14.25 8.71
N GLU A 24 -1.28 -14.06 9.98
CA GLU A 24 -2.67 -13.95 10.44
C GLU A 24 -3.05 -12.47 10.47
N ILE A 25 -3.87 -12.03 9.52
CA ILE A 25 -4.42 -10.67 9.50
C ILE A 25 -5.45 -10.55 10.62
N THR A 26 -5.18 -9.67 11.58
CA THR A 26 -6.08 -9.45 12.72
C THR A 26 -7.35 -8.73 12.30
N LYS A 27 -8.39 -8.77 13.15
CA LYS A 27 -9.61 -7.99 12.96
C LYS A 27 -9.30 -6.49 12.85
N ASN A 28 -8.42 -5.95 13.70
CA ASN A 28 -8.08 -4.53 13.68
C ASN A 28 -7.38 -4.12 12.37
N GLN A 29 -6.56 -4.99 11.78
CA GLN A 29 -5.97 -4.76 10.46
C GLN A 29 -7.04 -4.74 9.36
N ASN A 30 -8.00 -5.68 9.39
CA ASN A 30 -9.13 -5.69 8.46
C ASN A 30 -10.03 -4.45 8.60
N ASP A 31 -10.29 -4.02 9.83
CA ASP A 31 -11.08 -2.80 10.05
C ASP A 31 -10.32 -1.55 9.57
N ALA A 32 -8.99 -1.52 9.75
CA ALA A 32 -8.14 -0.44 9.22
C ALA A 32 -8.16 -0.38 7.68
N VAL A 33 -8.26 -1.51 6.97
CA VAL A 33 -8.39 -1.53 5.50
C VAL A 33 -9.57 -0.67 5.05
N ASN A 34 -10.72 -0.78 5.71
CA ASN A 34 -11.91 0.03 5.39
C ASN A 34 -11.65 1.52 5.62
N ASP A 35 -11.08 1.87 6.78
CA ASP A 35 -10.80 3.27 7.12
C ASP A 35 -9.76 3.89 6.16
N ILE A 36 -8.75 3.12 5.74
CA ILE A 36 -7.73 3.56 4.80
C ILE A 36 -8.34 3.80 3.41
N VAL A 37 -9.28 2.94 2.96
CA VAL A 37 -9.99 3.16 1.69
C VAL A 37 -10.77 4.48 1.71
N GLU A 38 -11.51 4.77 2.78
CA GLU A 38 -12.22 6.04 2.90
C GLU A 38 -11.24 7.23 2.96
N MET A 39 -10.13 7.10 3.68
CA MET A 39 -9.08 8.12 3.72
C MET A 39 -8.45 8.38 2.35
N VAL A 40 -8.26 7.35 1.51
CA VAL A 40 -7.79 7.53 0.13
C VAL A 40 -8.83 8.29 -0.71
N VAL A 41 -10.11 7.99 -0.56
CA VAL A 41 -11.20 8.74 -1.24
C VAL A 41 -11.17 10.21 -0.83
N ASP A 42 -11.08 10.48 0.46
CA ASP A 42 -11.11 11.85 0.99
C ASP A 42 -9.87 12.66 0.57
N VAL A 43 -8.68 12.05 0.65
CA VAL A 43 -7.40 12.78 0.47
C VAL A 43 -6.91 12.74 -0.98
N ILE A 44 -6.93 11.58 -1.65
CA ILE A 44 -6.47 11.44 -3.03
C ILE A 44 -7.59 11.75 -4.01
N GLY A 45 -8.80 11.27 -3.70
CA GLY A 45 -9.99 11.52 -4.52
C GLY A 45 -10.61 12.89 -4.31
N ASN A 46 -10.14 13.68 -3.34
CA ASN A 46 -10.75 14.95 -2.92
C ASN A 46 -12.26 14.79 -2.60
N GLY A 47 -12.62 13.70 -1.93
CA GLY A 47 -14.00 13.31 -1.61
C GLY A 47 -14.73 12.58 -2.74
N SER A 48 -14.10 12.43 -3.92
CA SER A 48 -14.63 11.63 -5.03
C SER A 48 -14.11 10.19 -4.99
N ARG A 49 -15.00 9.24 -5.29
CA ARG A 49 -14.62 7.84 -5.54
C ARG A 49 -14.11 7.59 -6.95
N GLU A 50 -14.19 8.58 -7.83
CA GLU A 50 -13.58 8.52 -9.15
C GLU A 50 -12.15 9.03 -9.06
N LEU A 51 -11.19 8.11 -8.96
CA LEU A 51 -9.77 8.42 -8.77
C LEU A 51 -8.95 8.13 -10.02
N ASP A 52 -7.79 8.77 -10.12
CA ASP A 52 -6.73 8.26 -10.98
C ASP A 52 -6.16 6.98 -10.39
N THR A 53 -6.17 5.92 -11.19
CA THR A 53 -5.78 4.57 -10.75
C THR A 53 -4.31 4.50 -10.37
N THR A 54 -3.44 5.09 -11.19
CA THR A 54 -2.00 5.09 -10.97
C THR A 54 -1.68 5.87 -9.71
N GLU A 55 -2.33 7.00 -9.49
CA GLU A 55 -2.16 7.83 -8.30
C GLU A 55 -2.61 7.09 -7.03
N ALA A 56 -3.76 6.41 -7.06
CA ALA A 56 -4.28 5.67 -5.91
C ALA A 56 -3.37 4.47 -5.53
N ILE A 57 -2.92 3.69 -6.52
CA ILE A 57 -1.98 2.57 -6.29
C ILE A 57 -0.65 3.10 -5.77
N SER A 58 -0.06 4.10 -6.44
CA SER A 58 1.23 4.67 -6.06
C SER A 58 1.20 5.25 -4.65
N SER A 59 0.13 5.97 -4.31
CA SER A 59 -0.02 6.62 -3.00
C SER A 59 -0.12 5.60 -1.87
N THR A 60 -0.96 4.58 -2.03
CA THR A 60 -1.11 3.53 -1.00
C THR A 60 0.14 2.67 -0.89
N ALA A 61 0.81 2.36 -2.01
CA ALA A 61 2.06 1.62 -1.99
C ALA A 61 3.19 2.39 -1.30
N ARG A 62 3.35 3.70 -1.59
CA ARG A 62 4.28 4.57 -0.88
C ARG A 62 3.99 4.59 0.62
N LEU A 63 2.72 4.74 1.00
CA LEU A 63 2.30 4.77 2.40
C LEU A 63 2.62 3.47 3.14
N ALA A 64 2.35 2.32 2.53
CA ALA A 64 2.71 1.02 3.08
C ALA A 64 4.23 0.92 3.29
N GLY A 65 5.01 1.32 2.28
CA GLY A 65 6.47 1.38 2.38
C GLY A 65 6.94 2.32 3.49
N SER A 66 6.34 3.50 3.63
CA SER A 66 6.70 4.48 4.66
C SER A 66 6.41 3.99 6.08
N PHE A 67 5.29 3.29 6.29
CA PHE A 67 5.04 2.64 7.58
C PHE A 67 6.02 1.51 7.84
N LEU A 68 6.35 0.71 6.83
CA LEU A 68 7.38 -0.32 6.98
C LEU A 68 8.73 0.31 7.34
N PHE A 69 9.13 1.40 6.67
CA PHE A 69 10.33 2.16 6.98
C PHE A 69 10.35 2.59 8.46
N ARG A 70 9.24 3.13 8.97
CA ARG A 70 9.11 3.54 10.37
C ARG A 70 9.17 2.37 11.36
N SER A 71 8.86 1.15 10.93
CA SER A 71 9.01 -0.04 11.76
C SER A 71 10.46 -0.47 12.01
N PHE A 72 11.41 0.08 11.25
CA PHE A 72 12.83 -0.26 11.38
C PHE A 72 13.53 0.46 12.55
N ASP A 73 12.85 1.44 13.17
CA ASP A 73 13.34 2.18 14.34
C ASP A 73 14.74 2.80 14.14
N PHE A 74 15.01 3.32 12.94
CA PHE A 74 16.28 3.96 12.63
C PHE A 74 16.48 5.23 13.45
N ASN A 75 17.72 5.46 13.89
CA ASN A 75 18.12 6.75 14.42
C ASN A 75 18.30 7.76 13.26
N ILE A 76 17.31 8.62 13.10
CA ILE A 76 17.10 9.50 11.93
C ILE A 76 17.38 10.98 12.22
N ALA A 77 18.28 11.26 13.17
CA ALA A 77 18.45 12.59 13.78
C ALA A 77 18.54 13.78 12.80
N ASP A 78 19.10 13.59 11.59
CA ASP A 78 19.28 14.67 10.59
C ASP A 78 18.76 14.33 9.18
N ALA A 79 17.97 13.26 9.02
CA ALA A 79 17.46 12.89 7.69
C ALA A 79 16.40 13.89 7.19
N LYS A 80 16.53 14.34 5.93
CA LYS A 80 15.54 15.23 5.29
C LYS A 80 14.47 14.40 4.59
N PRO A 81 13.18 14.78 4.65
CA PRO A 81 12.13 14.07 3.91
C PRO A 81 12.50 13.91 2.44
N GLY A 82 12.29 12.72 1.88
CA GLY A 82 12.71 12.37 0.52
C GLY A 82 14.14 11.83 0.40
N THR A 83 14.92 11.77 1.48
CA THR A 83 16.27 11.19 1.45
C THR A 83 16.21 9.68 1.28
N VAL A 84 16.92 9.14 0.30
CA VAL A 84 17.08 7.68 0.13
C VAL A 84 17.91 7.12 1.29
N MET A 85 17.38 6.11 1.95
CA MET A 85 17.98 5.43 3.09
C MET A 85 18.05 3.94 2.79
N LEU A 86 19.25 3.48 2.46
CA LEU A 86 19.52 2.07 2.21
C LEU A 86 19.71 1.35 3.54
N SER A 87 18.97 0.26 3.72
CA SER A 87 19.06 -0.58 4.91
C SER A 87 18.87 -2.05 4.55
N GLU A 88 19.42 -2.91 5.39
CA GLU A 88 19.24 -4.35 5.24
C GLU A 88 17.80 -4.75 5.59
N GLU A 89 17.19 -4.07 6.57
CA GLU A 89 15.79 -4.23 6.94
C GLU A 89 14.86 -3.98 5.75
N ALA A 90 15.12 -2.95 4.93
CA ALA A 90 14.33 -2.69 3.74
C ALA A 90 14.49 -3.80 2.68
N ASN A 91 15.68 -4.40 2.55
CA ASN A 91 15.92 -5.51 1.63
C ASN A 91 15.22 -6.80 2.09
N ILE A 92 15.20 -7.06 3.40
CA ILE A 92 14.60 -8.26 3.98
C ILE A 92 13.07 -8.14 4.06
N LYS A 93 12.56 -7.02 4.57
CA LYS A 93 11.13 -6.83 4.85
C LYS A 93 10.36 -6.22 3.67
N GLY A 94 10.99 -5.43 2.80
CA GLY A 94 10.34 -4.85 1.62
C GLY A 94 9.57 -5.86 0.76
N PRO A 95 10.15 -7.04 0.42
CA PRO A 95 9.46 -8.10 -0.31
C PRO A 95 8.19 -8.64 0.37
N GLN A 96 8.01 -8.43 1.68
CA GLN A 96 6.79 -8.86 2.38
C GLN A 96 5.56 -8.10 1.88
N LEU A 97 5.67 -6.79 1.61
CA LEU A 97 4.55 -6.00 1.06
C LEU A 97 4.13 -6.53 -0.30
N VAL A 98 5.10 -6.89 -1.15
CA VAL A 98 4.88 -7.51 -2.46
C VAL A 98 4.14 -8.84 -2.31
N ASN A 99 4.58 -9.70 -1.38
CA ASN A 99 3.97 -11.00 -1.13
C ASN A 99 2.54 -10.88 -0.59
N ILE A 100 2.25 -9.90 0.27
CA ILE A 100 0.90 -9.64 0.78
C ILE A 100 -0.01 -9.25 -0.38
N THR A 101 0.39 -8.25 -1.17
CA THR A 101 -0.41 -7.76 -2.30
C THR A 101 -0.68 -8.88 -3.30
N HIS A 102 0.35 -9.68 -3.63
CA HIS A 102 0.20 -10.84 -4.49
C HIS A 102 -0.79 -11.87 -3.93
N ALA A 103 -0.68 -12.22 -2.64
CA ALA A 103 -1.57 -13.20 -2.02
C ALA A 103 -3.02 -12.71 -1.93
N VAL A 104 -3.23 -11.41 -1.67
CA VAL A 104 -4.57 -10.80 -1.67
C VAL A 104 -5.18 -10.84 -3.07
N LEU A 105 -4.41 -10.50 -4.10
CA LEU A 105 -4.86 -10.58 -5.50
C LEU A 105 -5.25 -12.02 -5.88
N GLN A 106 -4.46 -13.02 -5.47
CA GLN A 106 -4.80 -14.43 -5.68
C GLN A 106 -6.11 -14.82 -4.99
N ASN A 107 -6.35 -14.31 -3.76
CA ASN A 107 -7.62 -14.52 -3.06
C ASN A 107 -8.81 -13.85 -3.76
N PHE A 108 -8.57 -12.79 -4.54
CA PHE A 108 -9.58 -12.21 -5.43
C PHE A 108 -9.72 -12.94 -6.77
N GLY A 109 -9.00 -14.06 -6.98
CA GLY A 109 -9.00 -14.82 -8.22
C GLY A 109 -8.13 -14.21 -9.33
N ILE A 110 -7.32 -13.20 -9.02
CA ILE A 110 -6.40 -12.55 -9.95
C ILE A 110 -5.04 -13.25 -9.86
N GLN A 111 -4.61 -13.86 -10.97
CA GLN A 111 -3.28 -14.44 -11.08
C GLN A 111 -2.36 -13.46 -11.80
N ILE A 112 -1.24 -13.10 -11.16
CA ILE A 112 -0.22 -12.24 -11.77
C ILE A 112 0.70 -13.10 -12.62
N ASP A 113 0.75 -12.77 -13.91
CA ASP A 113 1.67 -13.37 -14.85
C ASP A 113 2.98 -12.57 -14.89
N ASN A 114 4.02 -13.10 -14.23
CA ASN A 114 5.31 -12.43 -14.12
C ASN A 114 5.97 -12.16 -15.49
N ASP A 115 5.68 -12.98 -16.50
CA ASP A 115 6.24 -12.79 -17.84
C ASP A 115 5.63 -11.56 -18.55
N LYS A 116 4.44 -11.13 -18.11
CA LYS A 116 3.77 -9.92 -18.63
C LYS A 116 4.19 -8.63 -17.91
N MET A 117 4.80 -8.73 -16.74
CA MET A 117 5.29 -7.56 -16.01
C MET A 117 6.48 -6.88 -16.69
N SER A 118 7.32 -7.61 -17.43
CA SER A 118 8.52 -7.06 -18.09
C SER A 118 8.23 -6.18 -19.31
N ASN A 119 6.99 -6.24 -19.85
CA ASN A 119 6.62 -5.60 -21.11
C ASN A 119 5.68 -4.38 -20.95
N GLY A 120 5.28 -4.05 -19.72
CA GLY A 120 4.38 -2.93 -19.44
C GLY A 120 5.10 -1.59 -19.50
N SER A 121 4.54 -0.62 -20.23
CA SER A 121 4.92 0.79 -20.05
C SER A 121 4.60 1.18 -18.62
N GLN A 122 5.61 1.44 -17.78
CA GLN A 122 5.36 1.89 -16.41
C GLN A 122 4.75 3.30 -16.46
N LYS A 123 3.42 3.37 -16.34
CA LYS A 123 2.76 4.64 -16.07
C LYS A 123 3.20 5.10 -14.68
N HIS A 124 3.83 6.27 -14.64
CA HIS A 124 4.24 6.88 -13.39
C HIS A 124 3.11 7.77 -12.86
N ALA A 125 2.92 7.76 -11.55
CA ALA A 125 2.09 8.75 -10.89
C ALA A 125 2.63 10.16 -11.16
N GLY A 126 1.74 11.14 -11.30
CA GLY A 126 2.13 12.53 -11.53
C GLY A 126 2.76 13.16 -10.28
N SER A 127 2.39 12.68 -9.10
CA SER A 127 2.88 13.20 -7.81
C SER A 127 4.19 12.53 -7.38
N ASN A 128 5.09 13.31 -6.77
CA ASN A 128 6.30 12.79 -6.14
C ASN A 128 6.03 12.24 -4.73
N PHE A 129 7.01 11.51 -4.17
CA PHE A 129 6.90 10.87 -2.86
C PHE A 129 6.55 11.82 -1.72
N VAL A 130 7.28 12.95 -1.58
CA VAL A 130 7.13 13.87 -0.45
C VAL A 130 5.73 14.50 -0.45
N ASP A 131 5.25 14.94 -1.61
CA ASP A 131 3.94 15.58 -1.73
C ASP A 131 2.79 14.65 -1.36
N VAL A 132 2.89 13.38 -1.77
CA VAL A 132 1.85 12.37 -1.47
C VAL A 132 1.87 12.01 0.01
N ILE A 133 3.05 11.64 0.54
CA ILE A 133 3.19 11.24 1.94
C ILE A 133 2.81 12.38 2.88
N GLY A 134 3.16 13.62 2.56
CA GLY A 134 2.77 14.80 3.33
C GLY A 134 1.26 14.99 3.46
N LYS A 135 0.46 14.48 2.51
CA LYS A 135 -1.01 14.53 2.56
C LYS A 135 -1.62 13.35 3.30
N ILE A 136 -1.17 12.13 3.03
CA ILE A 136 -1.85 10.91 3.50
C ILE A 136 -1.31 10.36 4.84
N GLN A 137 -0.08 10.70 5.23
CA GLN A 137 0.55 10.07 6.40
C GLN A 137 -0.19 10.40 7.71
N ASN A 138 -0.51 11.67 7.96
CA ASN A 138 -1.13 12.08 9.23
C ASN A 138 -2.54 11.50 9.44
N PRO A 139 -3.42 11.52 8.43
CA PRO A 139 -4.69 10.77 8.49
C PRO A 139 -4.47 9.27 8.75
N ALA A 140 -3.50 8.65 8.06
CA ALA A 140 -3.20 7.24 8.24
C ALA A 140 -2.65 6.91 9.65
N LEU A 141 -1.81 7.77 10.23
CA LEU A 141 -1.33 7.65 11.61
C LEU A 141 -2.48 7.73 12.63
N THR A 142 -3.50 8.53 12.35
CA THR A 142 -4.71 8.59 13.18
C THR A 142 -5.46 7.26 13.16
N ILE A 143 -5.63 6.64 11.98
CA ILE A 143 -6.24 5.31 11.85
C ILE A 143 -5.40 4.26 12.59
N MET A 144 -4.08 4.26 12.39
CA MET A 144 -3.16 3.35 13.06
C MET A 144 -3.32 3.39 14.58
N LYS A 145 -3.35 4.60 15.16
CA LYS A 145 -3.54 4.80 16.61
C LYS A 145 -4.92 4.34 17.08
N MET A 146 -5.98 4.70 16.35
CA MET A 146 -7.36 4.32 16.67
C MET A 146 -7.56 2.80 16.66
N ARG A 147 -6.84 2.09 15.78
CA ARG A 147 -6.91 0.63 15.62
C ARG A 147 -5.84 -0.12 16.44
N GLU A 148 -5.05 0.59 17.23
CA GLU A 148 -3.97 0.05 18.07
C GLU A 148 -2.97 -0.81 17.26
N LEU A 149 -2.66 -0.39 16.04
CA LEU A 149 -1.76 -1.12 15.15
C LEU A 149 -0.32 -0.68 15.32
N SER A 150 0.61 -1.62 15.21
CA SER A 150 2.03 -1.30 15.01
C SER A 150 2.26 -0.73 13.59
N PHE A 151 3.40 -0.07 13.39
CA PHE A 151 3.82 0.36 12.06
C PHE A 151 3.87 -0.78 11.05
N GLU A 152 4.35 -1.96 11.46
CA GLU A 152 4.39 -3.13 10.59
C GLU A 152 2.98 -3.62 10.23
N GLN A 153 2.05 -3.69 11.19
CA GLN A 153 0.67 -4.10 10.94
C GLN A 153 -0.09 -3.09 10.05
N MET A 154 0.21 -1.80 10.20
CA MET A 154 -0.35 -0.75 9.36
C MET A 154 0.20 -0.82 7.93
N ALA A 155 1.49 -1.10 7.76
CA ALA A 155 2.10 -1.34 6.46
C ALA A 155 1.43 -2.51 5.73
N GLN A 156 1.21 -3.63 6.45
CA GLN A 156 0.50 -4.80 5.93
C GLN A 156 -0.95 -4.46 5.52
N SER A 157 -1.69 -3.75 6.38
CA SER A 157 -3.07 -3.31 6.08
C SER A 157 -3.13 -2.41 4.85
N THR A 158 -2.15 -1.52 4.69
CA THR A 158 -2.06 -0.63 3.53
C THR A 158 -1.70 -1.40 2.26
N ALA A 159 -0.87 -2.45 2.34
CA ALA A 159 -0.61 -3.33 1.19
C ALA A 159 -1.87 -4.08 0.73
N ILE A 160 -2.73 -4.52 1.67
CA ILE A 160 -4.04 -5.10 1.36
C ILE A 160 -4.91 -4.08 0.61
N VAL A 161 -4.91 -2.81 1.05
CA VAL A 161 -5.65 -1.74 0.35
C VAL A 161 -5.12 -1.54 -1.08
N THR A 162 -3.80 -1.57 -1.29
CA THR A 162 -3.23 -1.49 -2.65
C THR A 162 -3.73 -2.63 -3.53
N ALA A 163 -3.77 -3.88 -3.02
CA ALA A 163 -4.33 -5.01 -3.76
C ALA A 163 -5.83 -4.84 -4.08
N PHE A 164 -6.59 -4.30 -3.12
CA PHE A 164 -8.00 -3.98 -3.33
C PHE A 164 -8.19 -2.93 -4.44
N ILE A 165 -7.38 -1.87 -4.44
CA ILE A 165 -7.40 -0.84 -5.50
C ILE A 165 -7.08 -1.46 -6.85
N ILE A 166 -6.03 -2.29 -6.96
CA ILE A 166 -5.68 -3.01 -8.20
C ILE A 166 -6.86 -3.86 -8.67
N GLN A 167 -7.50 -4.61 -7.78
CA GLN A 167 -8.65 -5.45 -8.13
C GLN A 167 -9.86 -4.66 -8.64
N GLN A 168 -10.10 -3.45 -8.11
CA GLN A 168 -11.18 -2.57 -8.54
C GLN A 168 -10.85 -1.82 -9.85
N SER A 169 -9.59 -1.87 -10.30
CA SER A 169 -9.11 -1.12 -11.46
C SER A 169 -9.51 -1.78 -12.77
N GLY A 170 -10.61 -1.31 -13.37
CA GLY A 170 -11.04 -1.79 -14.69
C GLY A 170 -10.28 -1.18 -15.88
N ASN A 171 -9.42 -0.19 -15.66
CA ASN A 171 -8.78 0.61 -16.70
C ASN A 171 -7.26 0.41 -16.85
N ILE A 172 -6.68 -0.51 -16.10
CA ILE A 172 -5.29 -0.99 -16.25
C ILE A 172 -5.26 -2.50 -16.06
N ALA A 173 -4.24 -3.18 -16.62
CA ALA A 173 -4.05 -4.60 -16.35
C ALA A 173 -3.60 -4.82 -14.90
N PRO A 174 -4.01 -5.92 -14.22
CA PRO A 174 -3.55 -6.23 -12.87
C PRO A 174 -2.02 -6.30 -12.74
N GLU A 175 -1.31 -6.81 -13.75
CA GLU A 175 0.14 -6.89 -13.79
C GLU A 175 0.79 -5.49 -13.85
N GLU A 176 0.18 -4.55 -14.58
CA GLU A 176 0.60 -3.15 -14.62
C GLU A 176 0.42 -2.51 -13.24
N GLY A 177 -0.75 -2.69 -12.62
CA GLY A 177 -1.03 -2.19 -11.28
C GLY A 177 -0.10 -2.78 -10.21
N PHE A 178 0.18 -4.08 -10.29
CA PHE A 178 1.10 -4.76 -9.39
C PHE A 178 2.55 -4.30 -9.57
N GLY A 179 2.98 -4.04 -10.81
CA GLY A 179 4.29 -3.43 -11.11
C GLY A 179 4.43 -2.02 -10.53
N ILE A 180 3.39 -1.19 -10.66
CA ILE A 180 3.33 0.13 -10.04
C ILE A 180 3.46 0.00 -8.51
N ALA A 181 2.75 -0.95 -7.89
CA ALA A 181 2.83 -1.17 -6.45
C ALA A 181 4.24 -1.56 -5.99
N ILE A 182 4.89 -2.51 -6.68
CA ILE A 182 6.27 -2.94 -6.34
C ILE A 182 7.25 -1.76 -6.34
N TYR A 183 7.24 -0.95 -7.40
CA TYR A 183 8.10 0.22 -7.49
C TYR A 183 7.91 1.15 -6.28
N HIS A 184 6.66 1.44 -5.94
CA HIS A 184 6.32 2.39 -4.89
C HIS A 184 6.45 1.82 -3.46
N TYR A 185 6.39 0.50 -3.27
CA TYR A 185 6.80 -0.13 -2.01
C TYR A 185 8.31 0.03 -1.78
N ILE A 186 9.12 -0.14 -2.82
CA ILE A 186 10.58 0.06 -2.75
C ILE A 186 10.87 1.52 -2.45
N GLU A 187 10.24 2.45 -3.17
CA GLU A 187 10.38 3.88 -2.91
C GLU A 187 10.01 4.21 -1.46
N GLY A 188 8.85 3.78 -0.97
CA GLY A 188 8.40 4.09 0.39
C GLY A 188 9.21 3.44 1.50
N SER A 189 9.69 2.21 1.30
CA SER A 189 10.49 1.49 2.32
C SER A 189 11.95 1.91 2.37
N LYS A 190 12.43 2.70 1.40
CA LYS A 190 13.81 3.19 1.29
C LYS A 190 13.92 4.70 1.21
N THR A 191 12.84 5.43 1.47
CA THR A 191 12.84 6.90 1.44
C THR A 191 12.35 7.43 2.77
N PHE A 192 13.11 8.34 3.36
CA PHE A 192 12.75 8.96 4.63
C PHE A 192 11.43 9.74 4.48
N PRO A 193 10.34 9.32 5.17
CA PRO A 193 9.05 9.98 5.05
C PRO A 193 9.03 11.31 5.79
N GLN A 194 8.12 12.20 5.41
CA GLN A 194 7.87 13.42 6.17
C GLN A 194 7.35 13.08 7.57
N ASN A 195 7.73 13.84 8.60
CA ASN A 195 7.26 13.61 9.98
C ASN A 195 5.79 13.98 10.19
#